data_AF-A0A093UMN5-F1
#
_entry.id   AF-A0A093UMN5-F1
#
_cell.length_a   1.000
_cell.length_b   1.000
_cell.length_c   1.000
_cell.angle_alpha   90.00
_cell.angle_beta   90.00
_cell.angle_gamma   90.00
#
_symmetry.space_group_name_H-M   'P 1'
#
loop_
_entity.id
_entity.type
_entity.pdbx_description
1 polymer ?
#
loop_
_entity_poly.entity_id
_entity_poly.type
_entity_poly.pdbx_seq_one_letter_code
_entity_poly.pdbx_strand_id
1 'polypeptide(L)'
;MSLSIRLFRLAQLNSEIKYVMHSIRRDIPSYAYPPVKDILTWQRDMMRTLEGWYYDALQHTEDGDSGMKEYCIAKYHELMILLLRPSPAIPDPADEIFDICSDHAFALLQCFGDLYEKGNLLYSRFIVHSVFLGTLVMLHCIWKFPRTASKFSIDQLIIKFNIAQNILSSIGEHWAEALSARDCIARLSNVTIQRLLKNQPAGLSVT
;
A
#
# COMPACT_ATOMS: atom_id res chain seq x y z
N MET A 1 -12.40 22.39 -7.34
CA MET A 1 -11.27 22.00 -8.22
C MET A 1 -11.60 20.67 -8.87
N SER A 2 -11.41 20.48 -10.19
CA SER A 2 -11.79 19.21 -10.82
C SER A 2 -10.93 18.05 -10.33
N LEU A 3 -11.52 16.86 -10.30
CA LEU A 3 -10.90 15.61 -9.89
C LEU A 3 -9.64 15.25 -10.69
N SER A 4 -9.65 15.50 -12.00
CA SER A 4 -8.50 15.26 -12.87
C SER A 4 -7.28 16.10 -12.45
N ILE A 5 -7.49 17.34 -11.99
CA ILE A 5 -6.41 18.19 -11.47
C ILE A 5 -5.85 17.60 -10.17
N ARG A 6 -6.71 17.05 -9.30
CA ARG A 6 -6.27 16.40 -8.05
C ARG A 6 -5.40 15.18 -8.32
N LEU A 7 -5.82 14.30 -9.22
CA LEU A 7 -5.05 13.12 -9.62
C LEU A 7 -3.75 13.50 -10.32
N PHE A 8 -3.74 14.58 -11.12
CA PHE A 8 -2.52 15.07 -11.73
C PHE A 8 -1.51 15.57 -10.69
N ARG A 9 -1.97 16.32 -9.68
CA ARG A 9 -1.11 16.72 -8.54
C ARG A 9 -0.57 15.49 -7.79
N LEU A 10 -1.40 14.48 -7.56
CA LEU A 10 -0.95 13.24 -6.93
C LEU A 10 0.12 12.52 -7.79
N ALA A 11 -0.03 12.54 -9.12
CA ALA A 11 0.96 11.97 -10.03
C ALA A 11 2.31 12.73 -9.98
N GLN A 12 2.29 14.05 -9.78
CA GLN A 12 3.51 14.84 -9.54
C GLN A 12 4.21 14.39 -8.26
N LEU A 13 3.48 14.24 -7.15
CA LEU A 13 4.04 13.74 -5.89
C LEU A 13 4.61 12.32 -6.06
N ASN A 14 3.91 11.43 -6.76
CA ASN A 14 4.41 10.08 -7.08
C ASN A 14 5.75 10.13 -7.82
N SER A 15 5.88 11.01 -8.82
CA SER A 15 7.13 11.18 -9.57
C SER A 15 8.26 11.70 -8.68
N GLU A 16 7.97 12.67 -7.81
CA GLU A 16 8.96 13.22 -6.89
C GLU A 16 9.43 12.14 -5.91
N ILE A 17 8.52 11.33 -5.35
CA ILE A 17 8.87 10.22 -4.46
C ILE A 17 9.76 9.20 -5.17
N LYS A 18 9.41 8.78 -6.38
CA LYS A 18 10.23 7.83 -7.16
C LYS A 18 11.63 8.38 -7.41
N TYR A 19 11.71 9.67 -7.70
CA TYR A 19 12.98 10.33 -7.95
C TYR A 19 13.85 10.43 -6.69
N VAL A 20 13.31 11.00 -5.61
CA VAL A 20 14.05 11.26 -4.37
C VAL A 20 14.39 9.97 -3.62
N MET A 21 13.44 9.04 -3.52
CA MET A 21 13.58 7.84 -2.69
C MET A 21 14.10 6.62 -3.47
N HIS A 22 13.68 6.45 -4.73
CA HIS A 22 13.87 5.21 -5.49
C HIS A 22 14.89 5.31 -6.65
N SER A 23 15.44 6.49 -6.93
CA SER A 23 16.50 6.63 -7.94
C SER A 23 17.86 6.18 -7.39
N ILE A 24 18.51 5.26 -8.12
CA ILE A 24 19.87 4.77 -7.80
C ILE A 24 20.93 5.77 -8.28
N ARG A 25 20.68 6.46 -9.40
CA ARG A 25 21.57 7.51 -9.90
C ARG A 25 21.13 8.85 -9.32
N ARG A 26 22.01 9.53 -8.59
CA ARG A 26 21.77 10.87 -8.00
C ARG A 26 22.41 12.00 -8.81
N ASP A 27 23.14 11.67 -9.88
CA ASP A 27 23.88 12.59 -10.75
C ASP A 27 22.95 13.25 -11.80
N ILE A 28 21.79 13.73 -11.35
CA ILE A 28 20.79 14.34 -12.24
C ILE A 28 21.09 15.84 -12.39
N PRO A 29 20.78 16.43 -13.56
CA PRO A 29 20.83 17.86 -13.76
C PRO A 29 20.16 18.66 -12.64
N SER A 30 20.83 19.72 -12.21
CA SER A 30 20.42 20.64 -11.14
C SER A 30 19.05 21.31 -11.33
N TYR A 31 18.46 21.19 -12.52
CA TYR A 31 17.16 21.77 -12.86
C TYR A 31 15.96 20.85 -12.56
N ALA A 32 16.16 19.56 -12.26
CA ALA A 32 15.05 18.62 -12.14
C ALA A 32 14.28 18.77 -10.81
N TYR A 33 14.99 18.75 -9.68
CA TYR A 33 14.43 18.93 -8.34
C TYR A 33 15.46 19.61 -7.43
N PRO A 34 15.02 20.39 -6.42
CA PRO A 34 15.94 21.00 -5.46
C PRO A 34 16.76 19.93 -4.72
N PRO A 35 18.02 20.23 -4.38
CA PRO A 35 18.87 19.27 -3.69
C PRO A 35 18.31 18.95 -2.30
N VAL A 36 17.93 17.69 -2.09
CA VAL A 36 17.46 17.18 -0.80
C VAL A 36 18.67 17.02 0.13
N LYS A 37 18.80 17.90 1.11
CA LYS A 37 19.90 17.88 2.10
C LYS A 37 19.69 16.83 3.19
N ASP A 38 18.45 16.69 3.64
CA ASP A 38 18.04 15.72 4.66
C ASP A 38 16.84 14.93 4.17
N ILE A 39 17.05 13.64 3.94
CA ILE A 39 16.05 12.73 3.40
C ILE A 39 14.93 12.44 4.40
N LEU A 40 15.23 12.42 5.72
CA LEU A 40 14.25 12.10 6.75
C LEU A 40 13.30 13.27 6.97
N THR A 41 13.84 14.49 6.97
CA THR A 41 13.03 15.71 7.01
C THR A 41 12.15 15.81 5.76
N TRP A 42 12.72 15.56 4.57
CA TRP A 42 11.94 15.55 3.32
C TRP A 42 10.84 14.48 3.34
N GLN A 43 11.11 13.27 3.84
CA GLN A 43 10.09 12.21 3.94
C GLN A 43 8.92 12.66 4.82
N ARG A 44 9.20 13.27 5.97
CA ARG A 44 8.18 13.79 6.89
C ARG A 44 7.34 14.91 6.27
N ASP A 45 7.97 15.81 5.51
CA ASP A 45 7.26 16.89 4.82
C ASP A 45 6.40 16.37 3.66
N MET A 46 6.89 15.34 2.95
CA MET A 46 6.12 14.66 1.92
C MET A 46 4.91 13.91 2.51
N MET A 47 5.05 13.28 3.69
CA MET A 47 3.92 12.69 4.42
C MET A 47 2.83 13.74 4.72
N ARG A 48 3.21 14.88 5.29
CA ARG A 48 2.28 16.00 5.58
C ARG A 48 1.60 16.53 4.32
N THR A 49 2.34 16.61 3.22
CA THR A 49 1.81 17.04 1.92
C THR A 49 0.75 16.06 1.40
N LEU A 50 1.01 14.76 1.50
CA LEU A 50 0.05 13.71 1.13
C LEU A 50 -1.18 13.71 2.05
N GLU A 51 -1.00 13.89 3.36
CA GLU A 51 -2.11 14.03 4.32
C GLU A 51 -2.98 15.25 4.00
N GLY A 52 -2.37 16.40 3.71
CA GLY A 52 -3.09 17.59 3.27
C GLY A 52 -3.88 17.36 1.98
N TRP A 53 -3.29 16.66 1.01
CA TRP A 53 -3.99 16.25 -0.21
C TRP A 53 -5.16 15.31 0.09
N TYR A 54 -5.00 14.37 1.02
CA TYR A 54 -6.05 13.43 1.42
C TYR A 54 -7.26 14.16 2.02
N TYR A 55 -7.05 15.08 2.96
CA TYR A 55 -8.15 15.87 3.54
C TYR A 55 -8.85 16.74 2.51
N ASP A 56 -8.09 17.40 1.62
CA ASP A 56 -8.65 18.19 0.51
C ASP A 56 -9.48 17.31 -0.45
N ALA A 57 -8.97 16.12 -0.79
CA ALA A 57 -9.65 15.18 -1.66
C ALA A 57 -10.97 14.67 -1.07
N LEU A 58 -11.00 14.41 0.24
CA LEU A 58 -12.20 13.97 0.95
C LEU A 58 -13.30 15.05 1.00
N GLN A 59 -12.93 16.32 1.17
CA GLN A 59 -13.89 17.42 1.30
C GLN A 59 -14.58 17.79 -0.03
N HIS A 60 -13.90 17.57 -1.17
CA HIS A 60 -14.35 18.04 -2.49
C HIS A 60 -14.86 16.92 -3.40
N THR A 61 -15.21 15.77 -2.85
CA THR A 61 -15.85 14.70 -3.63
C THR A 61 -17.33 14.71 -3.31
N GLU A 62 -18.14 15.10 -4.30
CA GLU A 62 -19.60 15.17 -4.18
C GLU A 62 -20.16 13.79 -3.81
N ASP A 63 -21.22 13.78 -2.99
CA ASP A 63 -21.80 12.59 -2.35
C ASP A 63 -22.29 11.53 -3.37
N GLY A 64 -22.48 11.92 -4.64
CA GLY A 64 -22.92 11.06 -5.73
C GLY A 64 -21.84 10.18 -6.38
N ASP A 65 -20.55 10.40 -6.12
CA ASP A 65 -19.44 9.66 -6.77
C ASP A 65 -18.59 8.87 -5.75
N SER A 66 -19.27 8.02 -4.97
CA SER A 66 -18.66 7.17 -3.93
C SER A 66 -17.47 6.36 -4.47
N GLY A 67 -17.63 5.65 -5.59
CA GLY A 67 -16.56 4.82 -6.15
C GLY A 67 -15.29 5.60 -6.47
N MET A 68 -15.41 6.84 -6.94
CA MET A 68 -14.25 7.65 -7.24
C MET A 68 -13.55 8.21 -5.99
N LYS A 69 -14.34 8.52 -4.94
CA LYS A 69 -13.79 8.87 -3.62
C LYS A 69 -12.93 7.73 -3.09
N GLU A 70 -13.47 6.50 -3.10
CA GLU A 70 -12.74 5.32 -2.64
C GLU A 70 -11.49 5.03 -3.47
N TYR A 71 -11.54 5.26 -4.79
CA TYR A 71 -10.37 5.14 -5.64
C TYR A 71 -9.28 6.18 -5.29
N CYS A 72 -9.65 7.42 -5.00
CA CYS A 72 -8.70 8.46 -4.58
C CYS A 72 -8.04 8.11 -3.24
N ILE A 73 -8.82 7.60 -2.29
CA ILE A 73 -8.32 7.10 -1.00
C ILE A 73 -7.33 5.95 -1.24
N ALA A 74 -7.66 5.00 -2.12
CA ALA A 74 -6.74 3.92 -2.47
C ALA A 74 -5.42 4.47 -3.05
N LYS A 75 -5.47 5.48 -3.93
CA LYS A 75 -4.25 6.11 -4.47
C LYS A 75 -3.41 6.83 -3.43
N TYR A 76 -4.03 7.45 -2.44
CA TYR A 76 -3.32 8.01 -1.30
C TYR A 76 -2.55 6.92 -0.53
N HIS A 77 -3.20 5.81 -0.16
CA HIS A 77 -2.53 4.72 0.54
C HIS A 77 -1.40 4.09 -0.30
N GLU A 78 -1.58 3.96 -1.62
CA GLU A 78 -0.54 3.48 -2.53
C GLU A 78 0.72 4.37 -2.51
N LEU A 79 0.55 5.69 -2.51
CA LEU A 79 1.68 6.64 -2.44
C LEU A 79 2.36 6.63 -1.07
N MET A 80 1.60 6.49 0.02
CA MET A 80 2.18 6.35 1.36
C MET A 80 3.04 5.08 1.45
N ILE A 81 2.57 3.96 0.91
CA ILE A 81 3.38 2.73 0.84
C ILE A 81 4.66 2.96 0.01
N LEU A 82 4.56 3.64 -1.13
CA LEU A 82 5.72 3.97 -1.97
C LEU A 82 6.76 4.81 -1.22
N LEU A 83 6.30 5.75 -0.39
CA LEU A 83 7.15 6.66 0.40
C LEU A 83 7.80 5.97 1.61
N LEU A 84 7.08 5.07 2.28
CA LEU A 84 7.48 4.49 3.57
C LEU A 84 8.17 3.14 3.46
N ARG A 85 7.97 2.41 2.34
CA ARG A 85 8.68 1.14 2.12
C ARG A 85 10.20 1.37 2.00
N PRO A 86 11.02 0.34 2.31
CA PRO A 86 12.46 0.39 2.08
C PRO A 86 12.82 0.88 0.68
N SER A 87 13.79 1.80 0.62
CA SER A 87 14.18 2.46 -0.62
C SER A 87 15.70 2.63 -0.69
N PRO A 88 16.30 2.82 -1.88
CA PRO A 88 17.71 3.20 -2.00
C PRO A 88 18.13 4.40 -1.15
N ALA A 89 17.23 5.36 -0.91
CA ALA A 89 17.52 6.51 -0.06
C ALA A 89 17.43 6.20 1.44
N ILE A 90 16.53 5.30 1.84
CA ILE A 90 16.37 4.82 3.22
C ILE A 90 16.24 3.28 3.19
N PRO A 91 17.37 2.54 3.20
CA PRO A 91 17.35 1.09 3.07
C PRO A 91 16.73 0.36 4.27
N ASP A 92 16.92 0.90 5.47
CA ASP A 92 16.37 0.37 6.71
C ASP A 92 15.58 1.47 7.44
N PRO A 93 14.29 1.64 7.12
CA PRO A 93 13.40 2.54 7.86
C PRO A 93 13.29 2.14 9.34
N ALA A 94 12.96 3.10 10.20
CA ALA A 94 12.68 2.80 11.61
C ALA A 94 11.44 1.91 11.76
N ASP A 95 11.38 1.09 12.81
CA ASP A 95 10.27 0.18 13.10
C ASP A 95 8.90 0.89 13.08
N GLU A 96 8.83 2.11 13.62
CA GLU A 96 7.62 2.95 13.64
C GLU A 96 7.12 3.27 12.23
N ILE A 97 8.02 3.49 11.27
CA ILE A 97 7.68 3.75 9.86
C ILE A 97 7.09 2.50 9.21
N PHE A 98 7.58 1.31 9.59
CA PHE A 98 7.01 0.05 9.10
C PHE A 98 5.62 -0.19 9.65
N ASP A 99 5.35 0.13 10.91
CA ASP A 99 4.01 0.02 11.48
C ASP A 99 3.03 0.92 10.70
N ILE A 100 3.41 2.18 10.43
CA ILE A 100 2.60 3.10 9.60
C ILE A 100 2.42 2.54 8.18
N CYS A 101 3.49 2.06 7.55
CA CYS A 101 3.46 1.49 6.21
C CYS A 101 2.51 0.27 6.12
N SER A 102 2.50 -0.57 7.16
CA SER A 102 1.62 -1.73 7.27
C SER A 102 0.14 -1.33 7.37
N ASP A 103 -0.16 -0.22 8.07
CA ASP A 103 -1.52 0.32 8.17
C ASP A 103 -2.01 0.82 6.81
N HIS A 104 -1.17 1.54 6.07
CA HIS A 104 -1.52 1.95 4.71
C HIS A 104 -1.69 0.76 3.77
N ALA A 105 -0.89 -0.30 3.90
CA ALA A 105 -1.06 -1.54 3.13
C ALA A 105 -2.39 -2.24 3.44
N PHE A 106 -2.76 -2.34 4.71
CA PHE A 106 -4.03 -2.92 5.14
C PHE A 106 -5.23 -2.12 4.64
N ALA A 107 -5.16 -0.78 4.74
CA ALA A 107 -6.18 0.14 4.26
C ALA A 107 -6.30 0.11 2.73
N LEU A 108 -5.19 0.07 1.99
CA LEU A 108 -5.18 -0.06 0.53
C LEU A 108 -5.96 -1.30 0.08
N LEU A 109 -5.67 -2.45 0.70
CA LEU A 109 -6.37 -3.70 0.39
C LEU A 109 -7.86 -3.63 0.78
N GLN A 110 -8.22 -2.91 1.84
CA GLN A 110 -9.63 -2.65 2.15
C GLN A 110 -10.29 -1.85 1.03
N CYS A 111 -9.71 -0.72 0.64
CA CYS A 111 -10.31 0.17 -0.35
C CYS A 111 -10.54 -0.53 -1.68
N PHE A 112 -9.59 -1.34 -2.16
CA PHE A 112 -9.80 -2.12 -3.36
C PHE A 112 -10.79 -3.26 -3.17
N GLY A 113 -10.87 -3.87 -1.97
CA GLY A 113 -11.91 -4.82 -1.61
C GLY A 113 -13.31 -4.21 -1.69
N ASP A 114 -13.51 -3.05 -1.07
CA ASP A 114 -14.79 -2.34 -1.07
C ASP A 114 -15.20 -1.95 -2.50
N LEU A 115 -14.25 -1.46 -3.31
CA LEU A 115 -14.48 -1.15 -4.72
C LEU A 115 -14.87 -2.40 -5.51
N TYR A 116 -14.23 -3.53 -5.24
CA TYR A 116 -14.50 -4.81 -5.90
C TYR A 116 -15.89 -5.34 -5.53
N GLU A 117 -16.24 -5.35 -4.25
CA GLU A 117 -17.55 -5.82 -3.76
C GLU A 117 -18.70 -4.98 -4.29
N LYS A 118 -18.51 -3.66 -4.40
CA LYS A 118 -19.49 -2.74 -4.99
C LYS A 118 -19.58 -2.81 -6.52
N GLY A 119 -18.71 -3.57 -7.20
CA GLY A 119 -18.65 -3.62 -8.67
C GLY A 119 -18.09 -2.35 -9.32
N ASN A 120 -17.45 -1.47 -8.54
CA ASN A 120 -16.90 -0.18 -8.99
C ASN A 120 -15.39 -0.24 -9.26
N LEU A 121 -14.76 -1.40 -9.12
CA LEU A 121 -13.33 -1.55 -9.36
C LEU A 121 -13.00 -1.42 -10.86
N LEU A 122 -12.23 -0.42 -11.22
CA LEU A 122 -11.74 -0.22 -12.58
C LEU A 122 -10.57 -1.16 -12.88
N TYR A 123 -10.82 -2.18 -13.70
CA TYR A 123 -9.84 -3.22 -14.00
C TYR A 123 -8.70 -2.64 -14.82
N SER A 124 -7.48 -2.72 -14.28
CA SER A 124 -6.27 -2.29 -14.97
C SER A 124 -5.04 -3.01 -14.44
N ARG A 125 -3.99 -3.07 -15.27
CA ARG A 125 -2.67 -3.58 -14.87
C ARG A 125 -2.08 -2.81 -13.68
N PHE A 126 -2.46 -1.55 -13.48
CA PHE A 126 -2.06 -0.77 -12.31
C PHE A 126 -2.65 -1.34 -11.02
N ILE A 127 -3.92 -1.75 -11.02
CA ILE A 127 -4.55 -2.38 -9.84
C ILE A 127 -3.84 -3.69 -9.48
N VAL A 128 -3.47 -4.50 -10.47
CA VAL A 128 -2.67 -5.73 -10.23
C VAL A 128 -1.41 -5.40 -9.45
N HIS A 129 -0.66 -4.38 -9.90
CA HIS A 129 0.55 -3.95 -9.23
C HIS A 129 0.28 -3.41 -7.82
N SER A 130 -0.73 -2.55 -7.64
CA SER A 130 -1.06 -1.95 -6.34
C SER A 130 -1.46 -3.01 -5.32
N VAL A 131 -2.34 -3.95 -5.69
CA VAL A 131 -2.80 -5.06 -4.83
C VAL A 131 -1.65 -6.01 -4.51
N PHE A 132 -0.84 -6.37 -5.51
CA PHE A 132 0.30 -7.24 -5.32
C PHE A 132 1.35 -6.63 -4.38
N LEU A 133 1.73 -5.38 -4.62
CA LEU A 133 2.70 -4.67 -3.80
C LEU A 133 2.19 -4.43 -2.37
N GLY A 134 0.93 -4.02 -2.20
CA GLY A 134 0.32 -3.85 -0.88
C GLY A 134 0.34 -5.14 -0.07
N THR A 135 0.03 -6.27 -0.70
CA THR A 135 0.08 -7.59 -0.06
C THR A 135 1.51 -7.99 0.32
N LEU A 136 2.49 -7.76 -0.57
CA LEU A 136 3.89 -8.04 -0.28
C LEU A 136 4.43 -7.20 0.88
N VAL A 137 4.06 -5.92 0.96
CA VAL A 137 4.45 -5.04 2.07
C VAL A 137 3.86 -5.54 3.38
N MET A 138 2.59 -5.93 3.39
CA MET A 138 1.95 -6.50 4.58
C MET A 138 2.66 -7.79 5.03
N LEU A 139 2.92 -8.72 4.11
CA LEU A 139 3.67 -9.96 4.37
C LEU A 139 5.08 -9.67 4.92
N HIS A 140 5.79 -8.72 4.31
CA HIS A 140 7.12 -8.32 4.73
C HIS A 140 7.12 -7.78 6.16
N CYS A 141 6.17 -6.90 6.50
CA CYS A 141 6.08 -6.33 7.84
C CYS A 141 5.77 -7.41 8.90
N ILE A 142 4.86 -8.35 8.60
CA ILE A 142 4.55 -9.48 9.48
C ILE A 142 5.78 -10.36 9.72
N TRP A 143 6.60 -10.59 8.68
CA TRP A 143 7.77 -11.46 8.80
C TRP A 143 8.95 -10.79 9.50
N LYS A 144 9.15 -9.49 9.29
CA LYS A 144 10.29 -8.75 9.84
C LYS A 144 10.03 -8.24 11.26
N PHE A 145 8.78 -7.87 11.59
CA PHE A 145 8.44 -7.20 12.85
C PHE A 145 7.40 -7.98 13.66
N PRO A 146 7.81 -8.67 14.74
CA PRO A 146 6.90 -9.42 15.62
C PRO A 146 5.78 -8.56 16.24
N ARG A 147 6.06 -7.26 16.47
CA ARG A 147 5.08 -6.28 16.95
C ARG A 147 3.94 -6.10 15.95
N THR A 148 4.27 -5.87 14.68
CA THR A 148 3.28 -5.78 13.61
C THR A 148 2.52 -7.09 13.41
N ALA A 149 3.18 -8.24 13.55
CA ALA A 149 2.52 -9.55 13.50
C ALA A 149 1.49 -9.74 14.63
N SER A 150 1.73 -9.16 15.80
CA SER A 150 0.83 -9.23 16.96
C SER A 150 -0.33 -8.21 16.88
N LYS A 151 -0.19 -7.18 16.03
CA LYS A 151 -1.19 -6.13 15.83
C LYS A 151 -2.43 -6.63 15.07
N PHE A 152 -2.22 -7.50 14.08
CA PHE A 152 -3.30 -8.02 13.24
C PHE A 152 -3.74 -9.40 13.73
N SER A 153 -5.05 -9.59 13.88
CA SER A 153 -5.58 -10.94 14.13
C SER A 153 -5.37 -11.83 12.90
N ILE A 154 -5.17 -13.13 13.13
CA ILE A 154 -5.00 -14.11 12.04
C ILE A 154 -6.21 -14.07 11.09
N ASP A 155 -7.42 -13.92 11.63
CA ASP A 155 -8.65 -13.83 10.83
C ASP A 155 -8.66 -12.61 9.91
N GLN A 156 -8.27 -11.44 10.41
CA GLN A 156 -8.14 -10.24 9.58
C GLN A 156 -7.12 -10.43 8.45
N LEU A 157 -6.00 -11.08 8.73
CA LEU A 157 -4.98 -11.36 7.71
C LEU A 157 -5.52 -12.30 6.64
N ILE A 158 -6.23 -13.37 7.02
CA ILE A 158 -6.88 -14.30 6.09
C ILE A 158 -7.87 -13.55 5.19
N ILE A 159 -8.72 -12.71 5.78
CA ILE A 159 -9.69 -11.89 5.02
C ILE A 159 -8.96 -11.02 4.00
N LYS A 160 -7.88 -10.32 4.39
CA LYS A 160 -7.10 -9.47 3.47
C LYS A 160 -6.43 -10.24 2.35
N PHE A 161 -5.84 -11.39 2.65
CA PHE A 161 -5.23 -12.23 1.62
C PHE A 161 -6.27 -12.76 0.63
N ASN A 162 -7.45 -13.14 1.12
CA ASN A 162 -8.57 -13.55 0.27
C ASN A 162 -9.07 -12.41 -0.62
N ILE A 163 -9.22 -11.19 -0.08
CA ILE A 163 -9.58 -9.99 -0.88
C ILE A 163 -8.57 -9.80 -2.02
N ALA A 164 -7.27 -9.80 -1.70
CA ALA A 164 -6.23 -9.63 -2.71
C ALA A 164 -6.27 -10.73 -3.78
N GLN A 165 -6.44 -12.00 -3.37
CA GLN A 165 -6.53 -13.14 -4.27
C GLN A 165 -7.77 -13.09 -5.16
N ASN A 166 -8.92 -12.69 -4.63
CA ASN A 166 -10.18 -12.57 -5.37
C ASN A 166 -10.09 -11.48 -6.45
N ILE A 167 -9.59 -10.29 -6.07
CA ILE A 167 -9.36 -9.19 -7.01
C ILE A 167 -8.43 -9.64 -8.15
N LEU A 168 -7.29 -10.25 -7.80
CA LEU A 168 -6.32 -10.70 -8.80
C LEU A 168 -6.87 -11.85 -9.67
N SER A 169 -7.72 -12.72 -9.12
CA SER A 169 -8.36 -13.78 -9.89
C SER A 169 -9.34 -13.20 -10.92
N SER A 170 -10.16 -12.21 -10.52
CA SER A 170 -11.13 -11.60 -11.44
C SER A 170 -10.45 -10.76 -12.52
N ILE A 171 -9.40 -10.00 -12.16
CA ILE A 171 -8.57 -9.30 -13.16
C ILE A 171 -7.83 -10.30 -14.07
N GLY A 172 -7.52 -11.50 -13.54
CA GLY A 172 -6.87 -12.60 -14.25
C GLY A 172 -7.65 -13.17 -15.44
N GLU A 173 -8.95 -12.94 -15.52
CA GLU A 173 -9.77 -13.26 -16.71
C GLU A 173 -9.34 -12.44 -17.94
N HIS A 174 -8.74 -11.27 -17.71
CA HIS A 174 -8.34 -10.32 -18.75
C HIS A 174 -6.82 -10.32 -18.98
N TRP A 175 -6.02 -10.52 -17.93
CA TRP A 175 -4.55 -10.51 -18.00
C TRP A 175 -3.92 -11.66 -17.22
N ALA A 176 -3.22 -12.56 -17.92
CA ALA A 176 -2.60 -13.74 -17.33
C ALA A 176 -1.56 -13.41 -16.24
N GLU A 177 -0.91 -12.24 -16.29
CA GLU A 177 0.05 -11.83 -15.25
C GLU A 177 -0.60 -11.69 -13.86
N ALA A 178 -1.89 -11.36 -13.80
CA ALA A 178 -2.61 -11.25 -12.53
C ALA A 178 -2.78 -12.62 -11.84
N LEU A 179 -2.93 -13.71 -12.61
CA LEU A 179 -2.98 -15.07 -12.07
C LEU A 179 -1.64 -15.47 -11.44
N SER A 180 -0.52 -15.08 -12.07
CA SER A 180 0.82 -15.32 -11.50
C SER A 180 1.01 -14.58 -10.18
N ALA A 181 0.55 -13.33 -10.08
CA ALA A 181 0.57 -12.55 -8.85
C ALA A 181 -0.32 -13.17 -7.76
N ARG A 182 -1.52 -13.63 -8.12
CA ARG A 182 -2.44 -14.35 -7.22
C ARG A 182 -1.79 -15.61 -6.64
N ASP A 183 -1.20 -16.45 -7.50
CA ASP A 183 -0.61 -17.71 -7.08
C ASP A 183 0.62 -17.49 -6.18
N CYS A 184 1.39 -16.43 -6.45
CA CYS A 184 2.47 -16.00 -5.58
C CYS A 184 1.94 -15.61 -4.18
N ILE A 185 0.91 -14.76 -4.13
CA ILE A 185 0.27 -14.37 -2.86
C ILE A 185 -0.27 -15.59 -2.12
N ALA A 186 -0.98 -16.48 -2.80
CA ALA A 186 -1.57 -17.68 -2.18
C ALA A 186 -0.51 -18.56 -1.51
N ARG A 187 0.66 -18.73 -2.15
CA ARG A 187 1.78 -19.48 -1.54
C ARG A 187 2.32 -18.77 -0.31
N LEU A 188 2.57 -17.46 -0.40
CA LEU A 188 3.16 -16.69 0.69
C LEU A 188 2.21 -16.52 1.88
N SER A 189 0.92 -16.28 1.62
CA SER A 189 -0.12 -16.16 2.65
C SER A 189 -0.26 -17.47 3.42
N ASN A 190 -0.35 -18.61 2.73
CA ASN A 190 -0.42 -19.93 3.37
C ASN A 190 0.76 -20.19 4.30
N VAL A 191 2.00 -19.94 3.84
CA VAL A 191 3.19 -20.09 4.69
C VAL A 191 3.14 -19.15 5.89
N THR A 192 2.66 -17.92 5.71
CA THR A 192 2.55 -16.92 6.77
C THR A 192 1.55 -17.33 7.84
N ILE A 193 0.34 -17.72 7.44
CA ILE A 193 -0.72 -18.14 8.37
C ILE A 193 -0.29 -19.38 9.15
N GLN A 194 0.31 -20.37 8.49
CA GLN A 194 0.84 -21.56 9.17
C GLN A 194 1.91 -21.22 10.21
N ARG A 195 2.80 -20.25 9.91
CA ARG A 195 3.81 -19.77 10.87
C ARG A 195 3.16 -19.08 12.07
N LEU A 196 2.17 -18.22 11.84
CA LEU A 196 1.48 -17.50 12.91
C LEU A 196 0.70 -18.45 13.83
N LEU A 197 -0.01 -19.43 13.26
CA LEU A 197 -0.73 -20.44 14.05
C LEU A 197 0.21 -21.30 14.90
N LYS A 198 1.38 -21.68 14.38
CA LYS A 198 2.40 -22.44 15.14
C LYS A 198 3.03 -21.63 16.27
N ASN A 199 3.17 -20.33 16.09
CA ASN A 199 3.79 -19.43 17.06
C ASN A 199 2.80 -18.92 18.12
N GLN A 200 1.51 -19.25 17.99
CA GLN A 200 0.52 -18.92 19.00
C GLN A 200 0.83 -19.76 20.25
N PRO A 201 1.09 -19.14 21.42
CA PRO A 201 1.35 -19.91 22.63
C PRO A 201 0.15 -20.80 22.87
N ALA A 202 0.38 -22.12 22.95
CA ALA A 202 -0.62 -23.08 23.39
C ALA A 202 -1.22 -22.51 24.67
N GLY A 203 -2.52 -22.18 24.63
CA GLY A 203 -3.18 -21.47 25.71
C GLY A 203 -2.87 -22.13 27.05
N LEU A 204 -2.62 -21.28 28.05
CA LEU A 204 -2.73 -21.68 29.45
C LEU A 204 -4.03 -22.46 29.59
N SER A 205 -3.90 -23.79 29.70
CA SER A 205 -4.98 -24.65 30.15
C SER A 205 -5.23 -24.24 31.60
N VAL A 206 -6.33 -23.50 31.78
CA VAL A 206 -6.95 -23.23 33.07
C VAL A 206 -7.21 -24.59 33.73
N THR A 207 -6.52 -24.84 34.84
CA THR A 207 -6.95 -25.74 35.92
C THR A 207 -6.53 -25.12 37.24
#